data_AF-A0A1A0D9M9-F1
#
_entry.id   AF-A0A1A0D9M9-F1
#
_cell.length_a   1.000
_cell.length_b   1.000
_cell.length_c   1.000
_cell.angle_alpha   90.00
_cell.angle_beta   90.00
_cell.angle_gamma   90.00
#
_symmetry.space_group_name_H-M   'P 1'
#
loop_
_entity.id
_entity.type
_entity.pdbx_description
1 polymer ?
#
loop_
_entity_poly.entity_id
_entity_poly.type
_entity_poly.pdbx_seq_one_letter_code
_entity_poly.pdbx_strand_id
1 'polypeptide(L)'
;MAVTKIYLLSAKNQYDITAHLQAEKPEGWHATDWTDCAWTNGNAELPLGEDLLDCKMGILSITVRAAGPYLVHAEEMTNLDKVSA
;
A
#
# COMPACT_ATOMS: atom_id res chain seq x y z
N MET A 1 -4.91 2.04 7.09
CA MET A 1 -3.53 1.74 7.53
C MET A 1 -2.60 2.87 7.13
N ALA A 2 -1.70 3.33 8.01
CA ALA A 2 -0.70 4.34 7.74
C ALA A 2 0.65 3.68 7.40
N VAL A 3 1.15 3.97 6.21
CA VAL A 3 2.41 3.43 5.66
C VAL A 3 3.46 4.52 5.65
N THR A 4 4.64 4.21 6.20
CA THR A 4 5.76 5.17 6.27
C THR A 4 6.78 4.92 5.17
N LYS A 5 7.58 3.88 5.33
CA LYS A 5 8.69 3.56 4.44
C LYS A 5 8.31 2.40 3.54
N ILE A 6 8.59 2.57 2.26
CA ILE A 6 8.41 1.55 1.24
C ILE A 6 9.75 1.40 0.54
N TYR A 7 10.25 0.17 0.52
CA TYR A 7 11.50 -0.17 -0.13
C TYR A 7 11.28 -1.32 -1.06
N LEU A 8 11.98 -1.30 -2.17
CA LEU A 8 12.12 -2.43 -3.04
C LEU A 8 13.57 -2.89 -3.03
N LEU A 9 13.78 -4.11 -2.57
CA LEU A 9 15.09 -4.74 -2.51
C LEU A 9 15.25 -5.65 -3.71
N SER A 10 16.32 -5.49 -4.47
CA SER A 10 16.76 -6.44 -5.47
C SER A 10 18.02 -7.17 -4.99
N ALA A 11 18.52 -8.12 -5.79
CA ALA A 11 19.76 -8.83 -5.46
C ALA A 11 20.98 -7.90 -5.30
N LYS A 12 20.93 -6.68 -5.85
CA LYS A 12 22.07 -5.76 -5.90
C LYS A 12 21.81 -4.41 -5.23
N ASN A 13 20.56 -3.95 -5.23
CA ASN A 13 20.21 -2.58 -4.88
C ASN A 13 19.00 -2.52 -3.95
N GLN A 14 18.87 -1.42 -3.21
CA GLN A 14 17.65 -1.02 -2.53
C GLN A 14 17.15 0.28 -3.16
N TYR A 15 15.86 0.34 -3.44
CA TYR A 15 15.19 1.50 -4.00
C TYR A 15 14.12 2.00 -3.03
N ASP A 16 14.19 3.28 -2.68
CA ASP A 16 13.21 3.94 -1.83
C ASP A 16 12.04 4.41 -2.69
N ILE A 17 10.82 3.99 -2.34
CA ILE A 17 9.60 4.44 -3.02
C ILE A 17 8.91 5.47 -2.14
N THR A 18 8.79 6.70 -2.65
CA THR A 18 8.24 7.85 -1.91
C THR A 18 7.00 8.44 -2.57
N ALA A 19 6.45 7.79 -3.60
CA ALA A 19 5.28 8.27 -4.34
C ALA A 19 4.07 8.56 -3.43
N HIS A 20 3.85 7.74 -2.40
CA HIS A 20 2.78 7.92 -1.42
C HIS A 20 2.97 9.16 -0.53
N LEU A 21 4.18 9.72 -0.43
CA LEU A 21 4.49 10.92 0.36
C LEU A 21 4.46 12.21 -0.48
N GLN A 22 4.40 12.12 -1.81
CA GLN A 22 4.38 13.28 -2.68
C GLN A 22 3.09 14.11 -2.49
N ALA A 23 3.13 15.38 -2.91
CA ALA A 23 1.98 16.28 -2.80
C ALA A 23 0.79 15.74 -3.61
N GLU A 24 1.04 15.36 -4.86
CA GLU A 24 0.12 14.60 -5.70
C GLU A 24 0.33 13.11 -5.43
N LYS A 25 -0.71 12.45 -4.91
CA LYS A 25 -0.65 11.06 -4.49
C LYS A 25 -1.37 10.15 -5.50
N PRO A 26 -0.86 8.93 -5.74
CA PRO A 26 -1.59 7.94 -6.53
C PRO A 26 -2.93 7.55 -5.89
N GLU A 27 -3.80 6.90 -6.66
CA GLU A 27 -5.11 6.47 -6.17
C GLU A 27 -4.99 5.56 -4.92
N GLY A 28 -5.93 5.71 -3.98
CA GLY A 28 -5.99 4.92 -2.75
C GLY A 28 -5.04 5.36 -1.63
N TRP A 29 -4.22 6.39 -1.86
CA TRP A 29 -3.48 7.09 -0.82
C TRP A 29 -4.23 8.35 -0.37
N HIS A 30 -4.25 8.59 0.93
CA HIS A 30 -5.00 9.68 1.55
C HIS A 30 -4.08 10.65 2.27
N ALA A 31 -4.48 11.93 2.24
CA ALA A 31 -3.77 13.01 2.91
C ALA A 31 -3.72 12.79 4.44
N THR A 32 -2.65 13.31 5.04
CA THR A 32 -2.42 13.29 6.47
C THR A 32 -1.59 14.53 6.83
N ASP A 33 -1.71 14.98 8.08
CA ASP A 33 -0.87 16.06 8.62
C ASP A 33 0.57 15.58 8.88
N TRP A 34 0.84 14.28 8.72
CA TRP A 34 2.17 13.69 8.92
C TRP A 34 3.00 13.76 7.64
N THR A 35 4.27 14.14 7.77
CA THR A 35 5.17 14.26 6.61
C THR A 35 5.85 12.95 6.24
N ASP A 36 5.84 11.96 7.13
CA ASP A 36 6.59 10.71 7.03
C ASP A 36 5.72 9.49 6.70
N CYS A 37 4.41 9.64 6.55
CA CYS A 37 3.50 8.55 6.19
C CYS A 37 2.35 9.00 5.30
N ALA A 38 1.62 8.02 4.75
CA ALA A 38 0.31 8.23 4.13
C ALA A 38 -0.69 7.16 4.58
N TRP A 39 -1.97 7.51 4.66
CA TRP A 39 -3.04 6.55 4.93
C TRP A 39 -3.47 5.85 3.64
N THR A 40 -3.73 4.55 3.72
CA THR A 40 -4.37 3.74 2.67
C THR A 40 -5.51 2.91 3.26
N ASN A 41 -6.54 2.64 2.46
CA ASN A 41 -7.63 1.72 2.78
C ASN A 41 -7.32 0.25 2.42
N GLY A 42 -6.10 -0.05 1.95
CA GLY A 42 -5.68 -1.39 1.54
C GLY A 42 -5.74 -1.62 0.03
N ASN A 43 -6.29 -0.69 -0.74
CA ASN A 43 -6.26 -0.69 -2.19
C ASN A 43 -5.65 0.63 -2.69
N ALA A 44 -4.32 0.66 -2.81
CA ALA A 44 -3.60 1.85 -3.26
C ALA A 44 -2.60 1.52 -4.35
N GLU A 45 -2.52 2.40 -5.35
CA GLU A 45 -1.57 2.30 -6.44
C GLU A 45 -0.17 2.66 -5.97
N LEU A 46 0.81 1.80 -6.24
CA LEU A 46 2.20 2.05 -5.89
C LEU A 46 3.07 1.96 -7.15
N PRO A 47 3.43 3.10 -7.75
CA PRO A 47 4.36 3.13 -8.87
C PRO A 47 5.73 2.62 -8.40
N LEU A 48 6.20 1.54 -9.01
CA LEU A 48 7.47 0.93 -8.65
C LEU A 48 8.65 1.53 -9.43
N GLY A 49 8.38 2.33 -10.47
CA GLY A 49 9.39 3.00 -11.31
C GLY A 49 10.00 2.10 -12.40
N GLU A 50 10.72 2.72 -13.34
CA GLU A 50 11.36 2.03 -14.46
C GLU A 50 12.66 1.31 -14.07
N ASP A 51 13.27 1.69 -12.94
CA ASP A 51 14.52 1.11 -12.41
C ASP A 51 14.42 -0.40 -12.09
N LEU A 52 13.21 -0.94 -12.17
CA LEU A 52 12.89 -2.35 -11.94
C LEU A 52 12.78 -3.19 -13.19
N LEU A 53 12.77 -2.57 -14.36
CA LEU A 53 12.75 -3.30 -15.63
C LEU A 53 13.96 -4.25 -15.74
N ASP A 54 15.08 -3.90 -15.09
CA ASP A 54 16.28 -4.74 -15.00
C ASP A 54 16.28 -5.71 -13.80
N CYS A 55 15.39 -5.55 -12.82
CA CYS A 55 15.28 -6.43 -11.66
C CYS A 55 14.33 -7.60 -11.93
N LYS A 56 14.89 -8.76 -12.32
CA LYS A 56 14.10 -9.98 -12.53
C LYS A 56 13.41 -10.53 -11.27
N MET A 57 13.91 -10.17 -10.08
CA MET A 57 13.36 -10.55 -8.78
C MET A 57 13.64 -9.46 -7.73
N GLY A 58 12.67 -9.22 -6.85
CA GLY A 58 12.83 -8.32 -5.73
C GLY A 58 11.83 -8.57 -4.60
N ILE A 59 12.12 -8.01 -3.42
CA ILE A 59 11.28 -8.06 -2.22
C ILE A 59 10.75 -6.64 -1.98
N LEU A 60 9.43 -6.50 -1.92
CA LEU A 60 8.78 -5.27 -1.48
C LEU A 60 8.68 -5.28 0.05
N SER A 61 9.29 -4.31 0.70
CA SER A 61 9.24 -4.11 2.16
C SER A 61 8.43 -2.86 2.47
N ILE A 62 7.43 -3.00 3.33
CA ILE A 62 6.51 -1.91 3.70
C ILE A 62 6.50 -1.79 5.22
N THR A 63 6.74 -0.58 5.74
CA THR A 63 6.68 -0.27 7.16
C THR A 63 5.34 0.36 7.52
N VAL A 64 4.53 -0.38 8.28
CA VAL A 64 3.26 0.08 8.81
C VAL A 64 3.49 0.81 10.14
N ARG A 65 3.09 2.08 10.20
CA ARG A 65 3.21 2.90 11.43
C ARG A 65 1.98 2.81 12.31
N ALA A 66 0.81 2.78 11.70
CA ALA A 66 -0.45 2.64 12.41
C ALA A 66 -1.41 1.82 11.58
N ALA A 67 -2.15 0.91 12.21
CA ALA A 67 -3.25 0.21 11.57
C ALA A 67 -4.48 0.33 12.47
N GLY A 68 -5.63 0.57 11.86
CA GLY A 68 -6.90 0.33 12.53
C GLY A 68 -7.20 -1.18 12.54
N PRO A 69 -8.21 -1.62 13.29
CA PRO A 69 -8.72 -2.98 13.15
C PRO A 69 -9.10 -3.25 11.68
N TYR A 70 -8.84 -4.46 11.19
CA TYR A 70 -9.35 -4.91 9.90
C TYR A 70 -10.87 -5.09 10.05
N LEU A 71 -11.62 -4.03 9.79
CA LEU A 71 -13.07 -4.07 9.78
C LEU A 71 -13.50 -4.74 8.48
N VAL A 72 -14.06 -5.95 8.60
CA VAL A 72 -14.77 -6.58 7.49
C VAL A 72 -15.96 -5.69 7.17
N HIS A 73 -15.98 -5.10 5.98
CA HIS A 73 -17.10 -4.27 5.55
C HIS A 73 -18.31 -5.19 5.35
N ALA A 74 -19.44 -4.87 6.00
CA ALA A 74 -20.64 -5.71 6.02
C ALA A 74 -21.23 -5.99 4.62
N GLU A 75 -20.78 -5.28 3.58
CA GLU A 75 -21.20 -5.47 2.20
C GLU A 75 -20.70 -6.80 1.60
N GLU A 76 -19.60 -7.38 2.11
CA GLU A 76 -19.13 -8.73 1.73
C GLU A 76 -19.98 -9.85 2.37
N MET A 77 -20.72 -9.56 3.44
CA MET A 77 -21.58 -10.53 4.14
C MET A 77 -22.96 -10.70 3.48
N THR A 78 -23.30 -9.93 2.45
CA THR A 78 -24.59 -10.05 1.76
C THR A 78 -24.68 -11.23 0.77
N ASN A 79 -23.60 -11.99 0.57
CA ASN A 79 -23.57 -13.14 -0.33
C ASN A 79 -23.48 -14.51 0.37
N LEU A 80 -23.36 -14.57 1.71
CA LEU A 80 -23.40 -15.85 2.44
C LEU A 80 -24.83 -16.28 2.84
N ASP A 81 -25.79 -15.36 2.89
CA ASP A 81 -27.17 -15.67 3.30
C ASP A 81 -28.07 -16.18 2.15
N LYS A 82 -27.54 -16.33 0.92
CA LYS A 82 -28.31 -16.83 -0.25
C LYS A 82 -28.09 -18.31 -0.59
N VAL A 83 -27.29 -19.05 0.18
CA VAL A 83 -27.15 -20.51 0.03
C VAL A 83 -27.85 -21.21 1.20
N SER A 84 -29.15 -20.95 1.35
CA SER A 84 -30.08 -21.78 2.14
C SER A 84 -31.52 -21.34 1.81
N ALA A 85 -32.04 -21.82 0.68
CA ALA A 85 -33.47 -21.87 0.39
C ALA A 85 -33.74 -23.17 -0.39
#